data_AF-A0A3M1M6E4-F1
#
_entry.id   AF-A0A3M1M6E4-F1
#
_cell.length_a   1.000
_cell.length_b   1.000
_cell.length_c   1.000
_cell.angle_alpha   90.00
_cell.angle_beta   90.00
_cell.angle_gamma   90.00
#
_symmetry.space_group_name_H-M   'P 1'
#
loop_
_entity.id
_entity.type
_entity.pdbx_description
1 polymer ?
#
loop_
_entity_poly.entity_id
_entity_poly.type
_entity_poly.pdbx_seq_one_letter_code
_entity_poly.pdbx_strand_id
1 'polypeptide(L)'
;MRGIANRHGTHRFVLWLPAVWRDDPELTSVLSQNLRALLGQSVEWLADDPQQAMKQYNAPETDVPLLAFDEHLDALSVGLVDCPDVQTGILPGMGPRNVGGADAIAARRQELLRRVGKACSAFILVTNARFLRDATVGAIYRGLVEAMPRAKRFLALNRVNVTITPSALGADIASFLSQYPCTGVYVAYRFDSPNYHDLPPPLRCQQATAGGVSGDRPSGAGQQLPCFFRLPPDGSVDLEHVEYLRTIGRELDAGVLSHDRRRSVVHAFVEQAHHGREWLEDAIAGQFERAVQAGRVVWSACRQELRDPQHPHRYRIQASATVAQQYSMTLRNTAPGYLRWALKAMDPVQWAYQQIGQMAGTMQERVKVGGWIRKPKWWSELRKNKPPVPEANVIRPEELVSAMRDADRTGALAEYDDSLLVQSVSAAMERFTQQDPTKLPADELESWCRAYWDSISGMKKLKIAAKPIVILAAPMLAVLMIPFDFGGTAVIAAASVKELLIALGVSAVGVALGGDDALQLAVEGVGQQQMSNLFAVLCDALCIPRAAGRQFEQPQLHTPTAAPPPPPTIDPQPRELPCGVYLWHIDNQWQAALESELHSLLTEPE
;
A
#
# COMPACT_ATOMS: atom_id res chain seq x y z
N MET A 1 -26.15 -26.04 -36.44
CA MET A 1 -26.81 -25.60 -35.19
C MET A 1 -27.88 -24.57 -35.49
N ARG A 2 -29.03 -24.68 -34.81
CA ARG A 2 -30.28 -23.94 -35.08
C ARG A 2 -30.31 -22.62 -34.30
N GLY A 3 -30.44 -21.50 -34.99
CA GLY A 3 -30.91 -20.23 -34.41
C GLY A 3 -32.42 -20.08 -34.62
N ILE A 4 -33.10 -19.52 -33.59
CA ILE A 4 -34.42 -18.85 -33.54
C ILE A 4 -35.34 -19.31 -32.37
N ALA A 5 -35.11 -20.45 -31.71
CA ALA A 5 -36.06 -20.94 -30.69
C ALA A 5 -35.69 -20.68 -29.21
N ASN A 6 -34.44 -20.41 -28.86
CA ASN A 6 -34.07 -20.19 -27.46
C ASN A 6 -34.26 -18.72 -27.06
N ARG A 7 -35.40 -18.41 -26.45
CA ARG A 7 -35.70 -17.12 -25.80
C ARG A 7 -34.88 -16.86 -24.53
N HIS A 8 -34.01 -17.81 -24.15
CA HIS A 8 -33.13 -17.72 -22.99
C HIS A 8 -31.68 -17.89 -23.47
N GLY A 9 -30.92 -16.80 -23.47
CA GLY A 9 -29.48 -16.78 -23.73
C GLY A 9 -28.69 -17.39 -22.56
N THR A 10 -28.93 -18.66 -22.26
CA THR A 10 -28.46 -19.39 -21.06
C THR A 10 -27.85 -20.74 -21.42
N HIS A 11 -26.93 -20.75 -22.38
CA HIS A 11 -26.19 -21.97 -22.71
C HIS A 11 -24.71 -21.85 -22.33
N ARG A 12 -24.08 -23.00 -22.16
CA ARG A 12 -22.66 -23.15 -21.81
C ARG A 12 -21.79 -23.03 -23.05
N PHE A 13 -20.51 -22.66 -22.85
CA PHE A 13 -19.51 -22.73 -23.90
C PHE A 13 -19.26 -24.19 -24.29
N VAL A 14 -19.14 -24.47 -25.58
CA VAL A 14 -18.73 -25.80 -26.08
C VAL A 14 -17.46 -25.66 -26.90
N LEU A 15 -16.42 -26.39 -26.53
CA LEU A 15 -15.20 -26.54 -27.31
C LEU A 15 -15.32 -27.81 -28.14
N TRP A 16 -15.47 -27.64 -29.45
CA TRP A 16 -15.48 -28.72 -30.43
C TRP A 16 -14.06 -28.92 -30.96
N LEU A 17 -13.51 -30.11 -30.78
CA LEU A 17 -12.13 -30.44 -31.13
C LEU A 17 -12.07 -31.60 -32.13
N PRO A 18 -10.95 -31.74 -32.86
CA PRO A 18 -10.66 -32.93 -33.66
C PRO A 18 -10.84 -34.23 -32.85
N ALA A 19 -11.60 -35.19 -33.37
CA ALA A 19 -11.79 -36.49 -32.73
C ALA A 19 -10.47 -37.23 -32.49
N VAL A 20 -9.47 -37.06 -33.36
CA VAL A 20 -8.13 -37.66 -33.15
C VAL A 20 -7.47 -37.24 -31.83
N TRP A 21 -7.88 -36.11 -31.23
CA TRP A 21 -7.33 -35.65 -29.95
C TRP A 21 -7.95 -36.38 -28.76
N ARG A 22 -9.15 -36.95 -28.91
CA ARG A 22 -9.85 -37.71 -27.85
C ARG A 22 -9.04 -38.94 -27.43
N ASP A 23 -8.40 -39.57 -28.39
CA ASP A 23 -7.66 -40.82 -28.21
C ASP A 23 -6.21 -40.60 -27.73
N ASP A 24 -5.77 -39.35 -27.63
CA ASP A 24 -4.49 -38.95 -27.05
C ASP A 24 -4.67 -38.51 -25.58
N PRO A 25 -4.33 -39.37 -24.60
CA PRO A 25 -4.54 -39.06 -23.18
C PRO A 25 -3.59 -37.98 -22.66
N GLU A 26 -2.40 -37.84 -23.25
CA GLU A 26 -1.43 -36.82 -22.84
C GLU A 26 -1.91 -35.44 -23.29
N LEU A 27 -2.30 -35.31 -24.56
CA LEU A 27 -2.88 -34.09 -25.10
C LEU A 27 -4.15 -33.69 -24.37
N THR A 28 -5.06 -34.64 -24.13
CA THR A 28 -6.32 -34.38 -23.43
C THR A 28 -6.09 -33.92 -21.99
N SER A 29 -5.09 -34.47 -21.31
CA SER A 29 -4.70 -34.05 -19.95
C SER A 29 -4.17 -32.62 -19.95
N VAL A 30 -3.22 -32.30 -20.85
CA VAL A 30 -2.63 -30.95 -20.97
C VAL A 30 -3.70 -29.92 -21.34
N LEU A 31 -4.56 -30.24 -22.29
CA LEU A 31 -5.68 -29.40 -22.69
C LEU A 31 -6.62 -29.14 -21.52
N SER A 32 -7.02 -30.18 -20.78
CA SER A 32 -7.92 -30.06 -19.63
C SER A 32 -7.32 -29.20 -18.52
N GLN A 33 -6.01 -29.35 -18.24
CA GLN A 33 -5.29 -28.53 -17.27
C GLN A 33 -5.22 -27.07 -17.70
N ASN A 34 -4.91 -26.81 -18.97
CA ASN A 34 -4.83 -25.46 -19.52
C ASN A 34 -6.19 -24.77 -19.53
N LEU A 35 -7.25 -25.47 -19.95
CA LEU A 35 -8.62 -24.96 -19.91
C LEU A 35 -9.05 -24.68 -18.47
N ARG A 36 -8.70 -25.55 -17.51
CA ARG A 36 -8.97 -25.32 -16.09
C ARG A 36 -8.23 -24.11 -15.54
N ALA A 37 -6.95 -23.94 -15.86
CA ALA A 37 -6.17 -22.78 -15.44
C ALA A 37 -6.73 -21.47 -16.01
N LEU A 38 -7.20 -21.52 -17.26
CA LEU A 38 -7.71 -20.35 -17.99
C LEU A 38 -9.15 -19.99 -17.60
N LEU A 39 -10.00 -20.97 -17.32
CA LEU A 39 -11.43 -20.79 -17.04
C LEU A 39 -11.76 -20.83 -15.54
N GLY A 40 -10.87 -21.41 -14.72
CA GLY A 40 -11.02 -21.56 -13.27
C GLY A 40 -11.88 -22.75 -12.84
N GLN A 41 -12.41 -23.53 -13.79
CA GLN A 41 -13.33 -24.65 -13.60
C GLN A 41 -12.86 -25.85 -14.43
N SER A 42 -13.15 -27.08 -13.98
CA SER A 42 -12.90 -28.28 -14.80
C SER A 42 -13.88 -28.36 -15.96
N VAL A 43 -13.40 -28.83 -17.12
CA VAL A 43 -14.26 -29.09 -18.28
C VAL A 43 -15.11 -30.35 -18.07
N GLU A 44 -16.31 -30.34 -18.63
CA GLU A 44 -17.22 -31.48 -18.66
C GLU A 44 -17.34 -32.03 -20.08
N TRP A 45 -17.40 -33.34 -20.24
CA TRP A 45 -17.60 -33.96 -21.55
C TRP A 45 -19.05 -33.82 -21.99
N LEU A 46 -19.25 -33.32 -23.20
CA LEU A 46 -20.56 -33.32 -23.84
C LEU A 46 -20.95 -34.77 -24.15
N ALA A 47 -22.16 -35.15 -23.77
CA ALA A 47 -22.68 -36.49 -23.99
C ALA A 47 -22.85 -36.76 -25.49
N ASP A 48 -22.59 -38.01 -25.92
CA ASP A 48 -22.81 -38.44 -27.29
C ASP A 48 -24.33 -38.57 -27.60
N ASP A 49 -25.18 -38.78 -26.58
CA ASP A 49 -26.64 -38.78 -26.73
C ASP A 49 -27.18 -37.34 -26.93
N PRO A 50 -27.90 -37.04 -28.05
CA PRO A 50 -28.37 -35.70 -28.35
C PRO A 50 -29.32 -35.10 -27.30
N GLN A 51 -30.12 -35.92 -26.62
CA GLN A 51 -31.05 -35.41 -25.60
C GLN A 51 -30.29 -35.00 -24.33
N GLN A 52 -29.33 -35.81 -23.91
CA GLN A 52 -28.44 -35.49 -22.78
C GLN A 52 -27.52 -34.31 -23.09
N ALA A 53 -26.93 -34.25 -24.28
CA ALA A 53 -26.13 -33.12 -24.75
C ALA A 53 -26.91 -31.81 -24.71
N MET A 54 -28.17 -31.83 -25.17
CA MET A 54 -29.06 -30.67 -25.12
C MET A 54 -29.36 -30.23 -23.67
N LYS A 55 -29.49 -31.19 -22.74
CA LYS A 55 -29.68 -30.87 -21.30
C LYS A 55 -28.42 -30.24 -20.71
N GLN A 56 -27.25 -30.79 -20.98
CA GLN A 56 -25.96 -30.23 -20.53
C GLN A 56 -25.75 -28.82 -21.10
N TYR A 57 -26.00 -28.63 -22.40
CA TYR A 57 -25.83 -27.35 -23.07
C TYR A 57 -26.69 -26.23 -22.49
N ASN A 58 -27.93 -26.54 -22.09
CA ASN A 58 -28.88 -25.58 -21.52
C ASN A 58 -28.87 -25.59 -19.97
N ALA A 59 -27.87 -26.20 -19.33
CA ALA A 59 -27.77 -26.22 -17.88
C ALA A 59 -27.53 -24.80 -17.32
N PRO A 60 -28.02 -24.49 -16.10
CA PRO A 60 -27.89 -23.15 -15.49
C PRO A 60 -26.44 -22.77 -15.15
N GLU A 61 -25.53 -23.74 -15.07
CA GLU A 61 -24.12 -23.58 -14.73
C GLU A 61 -23.32 -23.07 -15.92
N THR A 62 -23.43 -21.78 -16.25
CA THR A 62 -22.82 -21.20 -17.46
C THR A 62 -21.28 -21.13 -17.44
N ASP A 63 -20.65 -21.29 -16.28
CA ASP A 63 -19.19 -21.15 -16.11
C ASP A 63 -18.42 -22.46 -16.33
N VAL A 64 -19.11 -23.60 -16.42
CA VAL A 64 -18.47 -24.90 -16.66
C VAL A 64 -18.42 -25.13 -18.17
N PRO A 65 -17.25 -25.24 -18.81
CA PRO A 65 -17.16 -25.45 -20.25
C PRO A 65 -17.50 -26.90 -20.61
N LEU A 66 -18.07 -27.10 -21.80
CA LEU A 66 -18.32 -28.41 -22.37
C LEU A 66 -17.24 -28.73 -23.41
N LEU A 67 -16.78 -29.97 -23.44
CA LEU A 67 -15.80 -30.48 -24.39
C LEU A 67 -16.46 -31.52 -25.28
N ALA A 68 -16.37 -31.33 -26.59
CA ALA A 68 -16.94 -32.22 -27.60
C ALA A 68 -15.89 -32.51 -28.69
N PHE A 69 -16.06 -33.64 -29.36
CA PHE A 69 -15.13 -34.13 -30.38
C PHE A 69 -15.90 -34.43 -31.66
N ASP A 70 -15.35 -34.05 -32.82
CA ASP A 70 -15.99 -34.23 -34.13
C ASP A 70 -14.95 -34.67 -35.17
N GLU A 71 -15.20 -35.80 -35.83
CA GLU A 71 -14.34 -36.37 -36.87
C GLU A 71 -14.19 -35.43 -38.08
N HIS A 72 -15.19 -34.58 -38.35
CA HIS A 72 -15.12 -33.63 -39.46
C HIS A 72 -14.12 -32.49 -39.20
N LEU A 73 -13.73 -32.27 -37.94
CA LEU A 73 -12.70 -31.30 -37.58
C LEU A 73 -11.28 -31.85 -37.73
N ASP A 74 -11.11 -33.17 -37.82
CA ASP A 74 -9.80 -33.80 -38.03
C ASP A 74 -9.18 -33.36 -39.36
N ALA A 75 -9.97 -33.34 -40.42
CA ALA A 75 -9.53 -32.91 -41.75
C ALA A 75 -9.19 -31.40 -41.81
N LEU A 76 -9.71 -30.62 -40.85
CA LEU A 76 -9.49 -29.17 -40.78
C LEU A 76 -8.34 -28.79 -39.85
N SER A 77 -7.97 -29.68 -38.91
CA SER A 77 -7.02 -29.42 -37.83
C SER A 77 -7.35 -28.15 -37.05
N VAL A 78 -8.64 -27.87 -36.83
CA VAL A 78 -9.13 -26.67 -36.13
C VAL A 78 -10.08 -27.07 -35.00
N GLY A 79 -9.90 -26.45 -33.84
CA GLY A 79 -10.90 -26.45 -32.78
C GLY A 79 -11.85 -25.25 -32.92
N LEU A 80 -13.13 -25.45 -32.64
CA LEU A 80 -14.14 -24.40 -32.63
C LEU A 80 -14.64 -24.17 -31.21
N VAL A 81 -14.78 -22.91 -30.81
CA VAL A 81 -15.44 -22.54 -29.57
C VAL A 81 -16.82 -21.96 -29.92
N ASP A 82 -17.86 -22.68 -29.53
CA ASP A 82 -19.24 -22.20 -29.61
C ASP A 82 -19.53 -21.33 -28.40
N CYS A 83 -19.71 -20.03 -28.65
CA CYS A 83 -19.89 -19.03 -27.62
C CYS A 83 -21.40 -18.84 -27.33
N PRO A 84 -21.78 -18.68 -26.05
CA PRO A 84 -23.12 -18.23 -25.72
C PRO A 84 -23.38 -16.84 -26.25
N ASP A 85 -24.66 -16.45 -26.32
CA ASP A 85 -25.09 -15.16 -26.86
C ASP A 85 -24.32 -13.97 -26.27
N VAL A 86 -23.29 -13.56 -27.01
CA VAL A 86 -22.29 -12.55 -26.64
C VAL A 86 -22.89 -11.15 -26.60
N GLN A 87 -24.08 -10.95 -27.19
CA GLN A 87 -24.78 -9.67 -27.17
C GLN A 87 -25.12 -9.25 -25.73
N THR A 88 -25.45 -10.21 -24.88
CA THR A 88 -25.78 -9.96 -23.46
C THR A 88 -24.59 -9.56 -22.59
N GLY A 89 -23.35 -9.90 -23.00
CA GLY A 89 -22.12 -9.56 -22.27
C GLY A 89 -21.38 -8.35 -22.84
N ILE A 90 -21.55 -8.03 -24.12
CA ILE A 90 -20.83 -6.93 -24.81
C ILE A 90 -21.66 -5.64 -24.88
N LEU A 91 -23.00 -5.73 -24.85
CA LEU A 91 -23.88 -4.57 -24.93
C LEU A 91 -24.58 -4.31 -23.59
N PRO A 92 -24.22 -3.21 -22.88
CA PRO A 92 -24.91 -2.82 -21.66
C PRO A 92 -26.42 -2.60 -21.93
N GLY A 93 -27.28 -3.26 -21.15
CA GLY A 93 -28.73 -2.99 -21.15
C GLY A 93 -29.61 -3.72 -22.19
N MET A 94 -29.05 -4.70 -22.95
CA MET A 94 -29.84 -5.64 -23.78
C MET A 94 -30.14 -6.99 -23.10
N GLY A 95 -29.63 -7.22 -21.88
CA GLY A 95 -30.07 -8.33 -21.04
C GLY A 95 -31.53 -8.17 -20.58
N PRO A 96 -32.17 -9.22 -20.04
CA PRO A 96 -33.52 -9.12 -19.48
C PRO A 96 -33.56 -8.04 -18.40
N ARG A 97 -34.18 -6.88 -18.73
CA ARG A 97 -34.18 -5.63 -17.94
C ARG A 97 -34.84 -5.71 -16.55
N ASN A 98 -35.29 -6.87 -16.11
CA ASN A 98 -36.13 -7.02 -14.91
C ASN A 98 -35.55 -7.95 -13.82
N VAL A 99 -34.26 -8.29 -13.87
CA VAL A 99 -33.64 -9.12 -12.82
C VAL A 99 -32.45 -8.36 -12.24
N GLY A 100 -32.53 -7.96 -10.97
CA GLY A 100 -31.39 -7.41 -10.24
C GLY A 100 -30.22 -8.39 -10.31
N GLY A 101 -29.14 -7.98 -10.96
CA GLY A 101 -27.98 -8.85 -11.26
C GLY A 101 -27.65 -9.03 -12.75
N ALA A 102 -28.43 -8.45 -13.67
CA ALA A 102 -28.12 -8.51 -15.12
C ALA A 102 -26.72 -8.00 -15.48
N ASP A 103 -26.27 -6.91 -14.84
CA ASP A 103 -24.93 -6.34 -15.08
C ASP A 103 -23.81 -7.23 -14.55
N ALA A 104 -24.02 -7.92 -13.42
CA ALA A 104 -23.06 -8.88 -12.88
C ALA A 104 -22.91 -10.13 -13.77
N ILE A 105 -24.03 -10.60 -14.35
CA ILE A 105 -24.03 -11.71 -15.31
C ILE A 105 -23.33 -11.30 -16.61
N ALA A 106 -23.60 -10.09 -17.11
CA ALA A 106 -22.95 -9.53 -18.30
C ALA A 106 -21.43 -9.39 -18.10
N ALA A 107 -20.99 -8.79 -16.98
CA ALA A 107 -19.58 -8.64 -16.63
C ALA A 107 -18.87 -10.01 -16.50
N ARG A 108 -19.54 -10.99 -15.90
CA ARG A 108 -19.00 -12.36 -15.77
C ARG A 108 -18.84 -13.04 -17.13
N ARG A 109 -19.77 -12.84 -18.06
CA ARG A 109 -19.69 -13.35 -19.45
C ARG A 109 -18.60 -12.64 -20.24
N GLN A 110 -18.43 -11.33 -20.07
CA GLN A 110 -17.35 -10.59 -20.71
C GLN A 110 -15.98 -11.06 -20.21
N GLU A 111 -15.84 -11.28 -18.90
CA GLU A 111 -14.60 -11.83 -18.33
C GLU A 111 -14.34 -13.27 -18.81
N LEU A 112 -15.38 -14.10 -18.92
CA LEU A 112 -15.26 -15.46 -19.47
C LEU A 112 -14.84 -15.43 -20.94
N LEU A 113 -15.43 -14.55 -21.76
CA LEU A 113 -15.04 -14.32 -23.15
C LEU A 113 -13.59 -13.85 -23.26
N ARG A 114 -13.15 -12.93 -22.38
CA ARG A 114 -11.76 -12.45 -22.33
C ARG A 114 -10.79 -13.57 -21.95
N ARG A 115 -11.19 -14.47 -21.05
CA ARG A 115 -10.40 -15.65 -20.68
C ARG A 115 -10.30 -16.62 -21.84
N VAL A 116 -11.44 -17.09 -22.37
CA VAL A 116 -11.52 -17.98 -23.53
C VAL A 116 -10.76 -17.41 -24.72
N GLY A 117 -10.87 -16.10 -24.95
CA GLY A 117 -10.18 -15.37 -26.01
C GLY A 117 -8.66 -15.53 -25.99
N LYS A 118 -8.05 -15.75 -24.83
CA LYS A 118 -6.60 -16.03 -24.72
C LYS A 118 -6.19 -17.39 -25.32
N ALA A 119 -7.14 -18.30 -25.49
CA ALA A 119 -6.92 -19.59 -26.14
C ALA A 119 -7.27 -19.57 -27.64
N CYS A 120 -8.00 -18.55 -28.11
CA CYS A 120 -8.47 -18.46 -29.48
C CYS A 120 -7.45 -17.81 -30.42
N SER A 121 -7.17 -18.47 -31.53
CA SER A 121 -6.30 -17.97 -32.60
C SER A 121 -7.00 -16.99 -33.55
N ALA A 122 -8.33 -17.10 -33.62
CA ALA A 122 -9.18 -16.29 -34.47
C ALA A 122 -10.60 -16.19 -33.88
N PHE A 123 -11.35 -15.19 -34.31
CA PHE A 123 -12.80 -15.17 -34.10
C PHE A 123 -13.54 -14.98 -35.42
N ILE A 124 -14.74 -15.54 -35.49
CA ILE A 124 -15.66 -15.40 -36.64
C ILE A 124 -16.93 -14.73 -36.13
N LEU A 125 -17.17 -13.48 -36.56
CA LEU A 125 -18.42 -12.80 -36.27
C LEU A 125 -19.48 -13.23 -37.29
N VAL A 126 -20.43 -14.06 -36.85
CA VAL A 126 -21.56 -14.52 -37.68
C VAL A 126 -22.71 -13.53 -37.57
N THR A 127 -23.12 -12.92 -38.68
CA THR A 127 -24.24 -11.97 -38.73
C THR A 127 -25.05 -12.08 -40.02
N ASN A 128 -26.18 -11.37 -40.12
CA ASN A 128 -26.92 -11.24 -41.38
C ASN A 128 -26.47 -9.96 -42.10
N ALA A 129 -26.42 -9.99 -43.43
CA ALA A 129 -26.06 -8.83 -44.27
C ALA A 129 -26.84 -7.56 -43.92
N ARG A 130 -28.13 -7.67 -43.55
CA ARG A 130 -28.96 -6.49 -43.18
C ARG A 130 -28.46 -5.73 -41.95
N PHE A 131 -27.69 -6.39 -41.09
CA PHE A 131 -27.18 -5.81 -39.84
C PHE A 131 -25.79 -5.17 -39.99
N LEU A 132 -25.19 -5.19 -41.19
CA LEU A 132 -23.89 -4.53 -41.42
C LEU A 132 -23.93 -3.03 -41.18
N ARG A 133 -25.11 -2.41 -41.36
CA ARG A 133 -25.33 -0.99 -41.11
C ARG A 133 -25.79 -0.70 -39.68
N ASP A 134 -25.96 -1.72 -38.85
CA ASP A 134 -26.42 -1.60 -37.47
C ASP A 134 -25.22 -1.30 -36.54
N ALA A 135 -25.36 -0.26 -35.71
CA ALA A 135 -24.37 0.11 -34.71
C ALA A 135 -24.06 -1.04 -33.71
N THR A 136 -25.04 -1.93 -33.50
CA THR A 136 -24.95 -3.09 -32.62
C THR A 136 -23.85 -4.06 -33.05
N VAL A 137 -23.75 -4.34 -34.35
CA VAL A 137 -22.72 -5.25 -34.89
C VAL A 137 -21.32 -4.65 -34.72
N GLY A 138 -21.17 -3.35 -34.96
CA GLY A 138 -19.92 -2.63 -34.73
C GLY A 138 -19.50 -2.62 -33.26
N ALA A 139 -20.45 -2.47 -32.34
CA ALA A 139 -20.18 -2.55 -30.90
C ALA A 139 -19.75 -3.95 -30.45
N ILE A 140 -20.42 -5.00 -30.95
CA ILE A 140 -20.01 -6.40 -30.71
C ILE A 140 -18.60 -6.65 -31.25
N TYR A 141 -18.32 -6.18 -32.46
CA TYR A 141 -17.00 -6.32 -33.08
C TYR A 141 -15.90 -5.66 -32.23
N ARG A 142 -16.12 -4.42 -31.77
CA ARG A 142 -15.16 -3.73 -30.88
C ARG A 142 -14.92 -4.50 -29.59
N GLY A 143 -15.99 -4.99 -28.95
CA GLY A 143 -15.85 -5.79 -27.72
C GLY A 143 -15.07 -7.09 -27.94
N LEU A 144 -15.25 -7.74 -29.09
CA LEU A 144 -14.45 -8.92 -29.47
C LEU A 144 -12.99 -8.57 -29.73
N VAL A 145 -12.71 -7.44 -30.38
CA VAL A 145 -11.34 -6.95 -30.58
C VAL A 145 -10.68 -6.59 -29.24
N GLU A 146 -11.41 -6.00 -28.31
CA GLU A 146 -10.89 -5.71 -26.97
C GLU A 146 -10.61 -7.00 -26.18
N ALA A 147 -11.51 -7.99 -26.26
CA ALA A 147 -11.33 -9.27 -25.59
C ALA A 147 -10.24 -10.15 -26.24
N MET A 148 -10.02 -10.00 -27.55
CA MET A 148 -9.13 -10.83 -28.38
C MET A 148 -8.29 -9.98 -29.36
N PRO A 149 -7.43 -9.06 -28.86
CA PRO A 149 -6.80 -8.04 -29.70
C PRO A 149 -5.89 -8.59 -30.79
N ARG A 150 -5.31 -9.76 -30.56
CA ARG A 150 -4.32 -10.44 -31.42
C ARG A 150 -4.92 -11.55 -32.29
N ALA A 151 -6.19 -11.87 -32.13
CA ALA A 151 -6.84 -12.91 -32.92
C ALA A 151 -7.08 -12.44 -34.36
N LYS A 152 -6.93 -13.36 -35.33
CA LYS A 152 -7.38 -13.09 -36.72
C LYS A 152 -8.89 -12.90 -36.75
N ARG A 153 -9.36 -11.99 -37.59
CA ARG A 153 -10.72 -11.45 -37.51
C ARG A 153 -11.48 -11.80 -38.78
N PHE A 154 -12.52 -12.60 -38.66
CA PHE A 154 -13.33 -13.01 -39.81
C PHE A 154 -14.78 -12.58 -39.62
N LEU A 155 -15.43 -12.24 -40.74
CA LEU A 155 -16.84 -11.90 -40.79
C LEU A 155 -17.57 -12.96 -41.62
N ALA A 156 -18.67 -13.51 -41.10
CA ALA A 156 -19.48 -14.51 -41.79
C ALA A 156 -20.92 -14.02 -41.95
N LEU A 157 -21.32 -13.70 -43.18
CA LEU A 157 -22.66 -13.26 -43.53
C LEU A 157 -23.54 -14.46 -43.84
N ASN A 158 -24.44 -14.79 -42.93
CA ASN A 158 -25.33 -15.93 -43.05
C ASN A 158 -26.72 -15.51 -43.54
N ARG A 159 -27.38 -16.42 -44.27
CA ARG A 159 -28.76 -16.26 -44.79
C ARG A 159 -28.93 -15.01 -45.65
N VAL A 160 -27.97 -14.76 -46.54
CA VAL A 160 -28.12 -13.71 -47.55
C VAL A 160 -29.27 -14.08 -48.50
N ASN A 161 -30.14 -13.12 -48.80
CA ASN A 161 -31.26 -13.38 -49.69
C ASN A 161 -30.73 -13.75 -51.09
N VAL A 162 -31.31 -14.79 -51.69
CA VAL A 162 -30.94 -15.31 -53.00
C VAL A 162 -31.08 -14.27 -54.12
N THR A 163 -31.88 -13.23 -53.90
CA THR A 163 -32.05 -12.11 -54.84
C THR A 163 -30.90 -11.10 -54.83
N ILE A 164 -29.99 -11.17 -53.85
CA ILE A 164 -28.87 -10.23 -53.70
C ILE A 164 -27.64 -10.78 -54.42
N THR A 165 -27.12 -10.03 -55.39
CA THR A 165 -25.89 -10.41 -56.11
C THR A 165 -24.65 -10.17 -55.23
N PRO A 166 -23.55 -10.92 -55.43
CA PRO A 166 -22.29 -10.69 -54.71
C PRO A 166 -21.77 -9.25 -54.86
N SER A 167 -21.91 -8.67 -56.05
CA SER A 167 -21.52 -7.27 -56.33
C SER A 167 -22.32 -6.25 -55.52
N ALA A 168 -23.62 -6.45 -55.35
CA ALA A 168 -24.47 -5.56 -54.55
C ALA A 168 -24.10 -5.61 -53.06
N LEU A 169 -23.68 -6.79 -52.57
CA LEU A 169 -23.24 -6.98 -51.20
C LEU A 169 -21.84 -6.39 -50.93
N GLY A 170 -20.97 -6.35 -51.95
CA GLY A 170 -19.62 -5.79 -51.87
C GLY A 170 -19.58 -4.36 -51.32
N ALA A 171 -20.49 -3.48 -51.77
CA ALA A 171 -20.54 -2.10 -51.29
C ALA A 171 -20.82 -1.98 -49.77
N ASP A 172 -21.75 -2.79 -49.25
CA ASP A 172 -22.06 -2.83 -47.81
C ASP A 172 -20.90 -3.40 -47.00
N ILE A 173 -20.24 -4.45 -47.52
CA ILE A 173 -19.05 -5.05 -46.91
C ILE A 173 -17.91 -4.05 -46.89
N ALA A 174 -17.61 -3.38 -48.00
CA ALA A 174 -16.52 -2.41 -48.10
C ALA A 174 -16.71 -1.26 -47.10
N SER A 175 -17.95 -0.75 -46.97
CA SER A 175 -18.29 0.26 -45.97
C SER A 175 -18.01 -0.24 -44.54
N PHE A 176 -18.45 -1.45 -44.20
CA PHE A 176 -18.20 -2.04 -42.89
C PHE A 176 -16.69 -2.23 -42.63
N LEU A 177 -15.95 -2.79 -43.60
CA LEU A 177 -14.51 -3.08 -43.48
C LEU A 177 -13.65 -1.82 -43.34
N SER A 178 -14.08 -0.68 -43.91
CA SER A 178 -13.40 0.60 -43.71
C SER A 178 -13.36 1.05 -42.25
N GLN A 179 -14.36 0.63 -41.45
CA GLN A 179 -14.46 0.94 -40.02
C GLN A 179 -13.94 -0.20 -39.15
N TYR A 180 -14.11 -1.44 -39.61
CA TYR A 180 -13.84 -2.67 -38.85
C TYR A 180 -13.02 -3.64 -39.71
N PRO A 181 -11.69 -3.48 -39.77
CA PRO A 181 -10.84 -4.25 -40.66
C PRO A 181 -10.83 -5.73 -40.27
N CYS A 182 -11.14 -6.60 -41.22
CA CYS A 182 -11.18 -8.06 -41.08
C CYS A 182 -10.15 -8.72 -42.01
N THR A 183 -9.64 -9.90 -41.61
CA THR A 183 -8.76 -10.77 -42.42
C THR A 183 -9.50 -11.36 -43.62
N GLY A 184 -10.79 -11.70 -43.46
CA GLY A 184 -11.61 -12.24 -44.53
C GLY A 184 -13.11 -12.13 -44.26
N VAL A 185 -13.88 -12.08 -45.34
CA VAL A 185 -15.34 -12.08 -45.31
C VAL A 185 -15.87 -13.30 -46.03
N TYR A 186 -16.74 -14.04 -45.37
CA TYR A 186 -17.37 -15.25 -45.85
C TYR A 186 -18.88 -15.03 -45.96
N VAL A 187 -19.51 -15.57 -47.01
CA VAL A 187 -20.92 -15.35 -47.31
C VAL A 187 -21.60 -16.69 -47.56
N ALA A 188 -22.80 -16.86 -47.00
CA ALA A 188 -23.69 -17.98 -47.28
C ALA A 188 -25.09 -17.47 -47.61
N TYR A 189 -25.62 -17.90 -48.75
CA TYR A 189 -27.00 -17.66 -49.15
C TYR A 189 -28.01 -18.41 -48.27
N ARG A 190 -29.28 -18.01 -48.36
CA ARG A 190 -30.41 -18.70 -47.73
C ARG A 190 -30.53 -20.12 -48.30
N PHE A 191 -30.05 -21.09 -47.53
CA PHE A 191 -29.97 -22.50 -47.90
C PHE A 191 -31.33 -23.22 -47.87
N ASP A 192 -32.38 -22.59 -47.33
CA ASP A 192 -33.76 -23.08 -47.33
C ASP A 192 -34.57 -22.58 -48.56
N SER A 193 -33.92 -21.85 -49.47
CA SER A 193 -34.55 -21.35 -50.69
C SER A 193 -34.60 -22.44 -51.76
N PRO A 194 -35.70 -22.60 -52.52
CA PRO A 194 -35.78 -23.59 -53.60
C PRO A 194 -34.70 -23.39 -54.67
N ASN A 195 -34.26 -22.15 -54.89
CA ASN A 195 -33.26 -21.80 -55.90
C ASN A 195 -31.81 -21.79 -55.36
N TYR A 196 -31.58 -22.30 -54.15
CA TYR A 196 -30.26 -22.25 -53.50
C TYR A 196 -29.16 -22.92 -54.33
N HIS A 197 -29.49 -24.00 -55.04
CA HIS A 197 -28.55 -24.80 -55.83
C HIS A 197 -28.09 -24.11 -57.12
N ASP A 198 -28.86 -23.14 -57.61
CA ASP A 198 -28.61 -22.45 -58.88
C ASP A 198 -27.79 -21.15 -58.69
N LEU A 199 -27.41 -20.82 -57.45
CA LEU A 199 -26.70 -19.59 -57.13
C LEU A 199 -25.18 -19.75 -57.28
N PRO A 200 -24.48 -18.75 -57.83
CA PRO A 200 -23.03 -18.69 -57.81
C PRO A 200 -22.51 -18.28 -56.42
N PRO A 201 -21.39 -18.85 -55.93
CA PRO A 201 -20.61 -19.91 -56.56
C PRO A 201 -21.33 -21.27 -56.49
N PRO A 202 -21.19 -22.13 -57.52
CA PRO A 202 -21.84 -23.43 -57.56
C PRO A 202 -21.42 -24.27 -56.36
N LEU A 203 -22.40 -24.83 -55.65
CA LEU A 203 -22.21 -25.61 -54.42
C LEU A 203 -21.39 -26.89 -54.70
N ARG A 204 -20.07 -26.79 -54.71
CA ARG A 204 -19.18 -27.97 -54.65
C ARG A 204 -19.19 -28.63 -53.26
N CYS A 205 -19.84 -27.99 -52.27
CA CYS A 205 -19.93 -28.43 -50.88
C CYS A 205 -20.68 -29.77 -50.67
N GLN A 206 -21.48 -30.28 -51.63
CA GLN A 206 -22.35 -31.44 -51.40
C GLN A 206 -21.84 -32.78 -51.97
N GLN A 207 -20.72 -32.82 -52.69
CA GLN A 207 -20.21 -34.08 -53.29
C GLN A 207 -19.12 -34.78 -52.46
N ALA A 208 -18.77 -34.27 -51.27
CA ALA A 208 -17.65 -34.80 -50.48
C ALA A 208 -18.04 -35.77 -49.35
N THR A 209 -19.29 -36.18 -49.20
CA THR A 209 -19.71 -37.18 -48.19
C THR A 209 -20.61 -38.26 -48.78
N ALA A 210 -20.01 -39.14 -49.58
CA ALA A 210 -20.48 -40.50 -49.74
C ALA A 210 -19.30 -41.41 -50.09
N GLY A 211 -18.41 -41.62 -49.11
CA GLY A 211 -17.61 -42.84 -49.11
C GLY A 211 -18.55 -44.04 -49.03
N GLY A 212 -18.79 -44.68 -50.16
CA GLY A 212 -19.09 -46.10 -50.28
C GLY A 212 -20.34 -46.65 -49.60
N VAL A 213 -21.55 -46.28 -50.05
CA VAL A 213 -22.66 -47.24 -50.15
C VAL A 213 -23.43 -46.95 -51.42
N SER A 214 -23.16 -47.74 -52.45
CA SER A 214 -24.02 -47.86 -53.63
C SER A 214 -25.28 -48.61 -53.21
N GLY A 215 -26.39 -47.89 -53.03
CA GLY A 215 -27.68 -48.47 -52.70
C GLY A 215 -28.82 -47.51 -53.01
N ASP A 216 -29.57 -47.85 -54.05
CA ASP A 216 -30.85 -47.32 -54.53
C ASP A 216 -31.61 -46.25 -53.72
N ARG A 217 -31.68 -45.04 -54.33
CA ARG A 217 -32.81 -44.10 -54.44
C ARG A 217 -33.51 -43.51 -53.18
N PRO A 218 -34.15 -42.33 -53.33
CA PRO A 218 -34.02 -41.20 -52.41
C PRO A 218 -35.32 -40.88 -51.66
N SER A 219 -35.31 -40.76 -50.34
CA SER A 219 -36.46 -40.28 -49.54
C SER A 219 -36.08 -39.86 -48.11
N GLY A 220 -34.95 -39.17 -47.96
CA GLY A 220 -34.68 -38.35 -46.78
C GLY A 220 -34.17 -37.03 -47.30
N ALA A 221 -34.91 -35.94 -47.09
CA ALA A 221 -34.44 -34.60 -47.43
C ALA A 221 -33.11 -34.37 -46.67
N GLY A 222 -31.99 -34.57 -47.35
CA GLY A 222 -30.67 -34.28 -46.80
C GLY A 222 -30.71 -32.85 -46.29
N GLN A 223 -30.40 -32.68 -45.01
CA GLN A 223 -30.51 -31.39 -44.36
C GLN A 223 -29.62 -30.39 -45.12
N GLN A 224 -30.22 -29.43 -45.82
CA GLN A 224 -29.47 -28.38 -46.52
C GLN A 224 -28.71 -27.57 -45.47
N LEU A 225 -27.39 -27.46 -45.64
CA LEU A 225 -26.48 -26.74 -44.76
C LEU A 225 -25.97 -25.47 -45.45
N PRO A 226 -25.67 -24.39 -44.70
CA PRO A 226 -25.04 -23.21 -45.26
C PRO A 226 -23.62 -23.52 -45.75
N CYS A 227 -23.35 -23.22 -47.03
CA CYS A 227 -22.00 -23.25 -47.61
C CYS A 227 -21.45 -21.82 -47.67
N PHE A 228 -20.43 -21.54 -46.85
CA PHE A 228 -19.77 -20.23 -46.78
C PHE A 228 -18.61 -20.15 -47.76
N PHE A 229 -18.65 -19.18 -48.66
CA PHE A 229 -17.58 -18.88 -49.62
C PHE A 229 -16.99 -17.50 -49.35
N ARG A 230 -15.72 -17.29 -49.68
CA ARG A 230 -15.05 -16.01 -49.50
C ARG A 230 -15.57 -14.99 -50.51
N LEU A 231 -15.88 -13.79 -50.04
CA LEU A 231 -16.26 -12.66 -50.88
C LEU A 231 -15.27 -11.50 -50.63
N PRO A 232 -14.48 -11.08 -51.62
CA PRO A 232 -13.66 -9.89 -51.53
C PRO A 232 -14.51 -8.62 -51.39
N PRO A 233 -13.92 -7.50 -50.92
CA PRO A 233 -14.66 -6.25 -50.68
C PRO A 233 -15.29 -5.65 -51.95
N ASP A 234 -14.73 -5.92 -53.12
CA ASP A 234 -15.26 -5.45 -54.41
C ASP A 234 -16.46 -6.28 -54.91
N GLY A 235 -16.80 -7.36 -54.20
CA GLY A 235 -17.90 -8.25 -54.56
C GLY A 235 -17.61 -9.15 -55.78
N SER A 236 -16.37 -9.18 -56.27
CA SER A 236 -15.96 -10.06 -57.36
C SER A 236 -15.84 -11.51 -56.87
N VAL A 237 -16.32 -12.48 -57.64
CA VAL A 237 -16.20 -13.91 -57.30
C VAL A 237 -15.54 -14.61 -58.48
N ASP A 238 -14.33 -15.12 -58.29
CA ASP A 238 -13.72 -16.07 -59.22
C ASP A 238 -14.39 -17.44 -59.04
N LEU A 239 -15.22 -17.83 -60.02
CA LEU A 239 -15.95 -19.09 -60.00
C LEU A 239 -15.04 -20.31 -60.20
N GLU A 240 -13.82 -20.12 -60.72
CA GLU A 240 -12.84 -21.20 -60.92
C GLU A 240 -12.11 -21.52 -59.61
N HIS A 241 -11.83 -20.50 -58.80
CA HIS A 241 -11.04 -20.61 -57.55
C HIS A 241 -11.80 -20.10 -56.32
N VAL A 242 -12.96 -20.70 -56.06
CA VAL A 242 -13.78 -20.35 -54.90
C VAL A 242 -13.15 -20.88 -53.61
N GLU A 243 -12.71 -19.98 -52.74
CA GLU A 243 -12.30 -20.31 -51.38
C GLU A 243 -13.52 -20.48 -50.48
N TYR A 244 -13.54 -21.55 -49.70
CA TYR A 244 -14.64 -21.89 -48.79
C TYR A 244 -14.16 -21.81 -47.35
N LEU A 245 -15.05 -21.49 -46.40
CA LEU A 245 -14.68 -21.39 -44.98
C LEU A 245 -13.99 -22.65 -44.42
N ARG A 246 -14.23 -23.82 -45.01
CA ARG A 246 -13.51 -25.06 -44.68
C ARG A 246 -11.99 -24.97 -44.85
N THR A 247 -11.46 -24.02 -45.61
CA THR A 247 -10.00 -23.85 -45.77
C THR A 247 -9.38 -22.96 -44.70
N ILE A 248 -10.17 -22.44 -43.74
CA ILE A 248 -9.70 -21.50 -42.71
C ILE A 248 -8.53 -22.04 -41.89
N GLY A 249 -8.44 -23.36 -41.66
CA GLY A 249 -7.31 -23.97 -40.96
C GLY A 249 -5.96 -23.66 -41.61
N ARG A 250 -5.90 -23.50 -42.93
CA ARG A 250 -4.68 -23.10 -43.66
C ARG A 250 -4.28 -21.65 -43.41
N GLU A 251 -5.24 -20.81 -43.06
CA GLU A 251 -4.99 -19.42 -42.69
C GLU A 251 -4.57 -19.28 -41.22
N LEU A 252 -4.72 -20.32 -40.40
CA LEU A 252 -4.37 -20.35 -38.98
C LEU A 252 -3.04 -21.10 -38.79
N ASP A 253 -1.93 -20.48 -39.18
CA ASP A 253 -0.59 -21.05 -38.99
C ASP A 253 -0.25 -21.18 -37.50
N ALA A 254 -0.14 -22.43 -37.02
CA ALA A 254 0.17 -22.75 -35.64
C ALA A 254 1.53 -22.18 -35.17
N GLY A 255 2.51 -22.05 -36.07
CA GLY A 255 3.83 -21.49 -35.77
C GLY A 255 3.75 -19.99 -35.45
N VAL A 256 3.05 -19.24 -36.30
CA VAL A 256 2.81 -17.80 -36.12
C VAL A 256 2.00 -17.55 -34.85
N LEU A 257 0.98 -18.36 -34.59
CA LEU A 257 0.12 -18.22 -33.41
C LEU A 257 0.85 -18.52 -32.09
N SER A 258 1.74 -19.51 -32.08
CA SER A 258 2.58 -19.82 -30.91
C SER A 258 3.56 -18.67 -30.63
N HIS A 259 4.15 -18.11 -31.68
CA HIS A 259 5.06 -16.97 -31.59
C HIS A 259 4.36 -15.72 -31.04
N ASP A 260 3.20 -15.37 -31.60
CA ASP A 260 2.39 -14.22 -31.15
C ASP A 260 1.93 -14.37 -29.70
N ARG A 261 1.63 -15.61 -29.28
CA ARG A 261 1.27 -15.93 -27.90
C ARG A 261 2.46 -15.76 -26.95
N ARG A 262 3.65 -16.29 -27.29
CA ARG A 262 4.87 -16.11 -26.48
C ARG A 262 5.16 -14.63 -26.29
N ARG A 263 5.16 -13.87 -27.39
CA ARG A 263 5.33 -12.41 -27.36
C ARG A 263 4.27 -11.73 -26.49
N SER A 264 3.04 -12.21 -26.50
CA SER A 264 1.96 -11.68 -25.65
C SER A 264 2.20 -11.90 -24.17
N VAL A 265 2.64 -13.09 -23.79
CA VAL A 265 2.92 -13.42 -22.40
C VAL A 265 4.10 -12.59 -21.89
N VAL A 266 5.15 -12.44 -22.69
CA VAL A 266 6.31 -11.62 -22.35
C VAL A 266 5.91 -10.16 -22.14
N HIS A 267 5.17 -9.56 -23.08
CA HIS A 267 4.70 -8.18 -22.91
C HIS A 267 3.82 -7.99 -21.67
N ALA A 268 2.88 -8.91 -21.41
CA ALA A 268 2.02 -8.84 -20.23
C ALA A 268 2.81 -8.99 -18.92
N PHE A 269 3.84 -9.83 -18.91
CA PHE A 269 4.74 -9.98 -17.77
C PHE A 269 5.53 -8.69 -17.51
N VAL A 270 6.10 -8.10 -18.57
CA VAL A 270 6.85 -6.84 -18.48
C VAL A 270 5.97 -5.71 -17.97
N GLU A 271 4.74 -5.58 -18.50
CA GLU A 271 3.77 -4.59 -18.03
C GLU A 271 3.44 -4.79 -16.53
N GLN A 272 3.20 -6.03 -16.12
CA GLN A 272 2.93 -6.34 -14.71
C GLN A 272 4.14 -6.06 -13.81
N ALA A 273 5.36 -6.29 -14.29
CA ALA A 273 6.58 -5.97 -13.57
C ALA A 273 6.76 -4.45 -13.39
N HIS A 274 6.47 -3.66 -14.43
CA HIS A 274 6.46 -2.20 -14.33
C HIS A 274 5.42 -1.69 -13.33
N HIS A 275 4.18 -2.21 -13.37
CA HIS A 275 3.16 -1.86 -12.37
C HIS A 275 3.59 -2.24 -10.94
N GLY A 276 4.23 -3.40 -10.77
CA GLY A 276 4.77 -3.81 -9.47
C GLY A 276 5.86 -2.87 -8.95
N ARG A 277 6.71 -2.35 -9.85
CA ARG A 277 7.75 -1.35 -9.53
C ARG A 277 7.13 -0.02 -9.13
N GLU A 278 6.18 0.50 -9.91
CA GLU A 278 5.46 1.74 -9.59
C GLU A 278 4.77 1.66 -8.23
N TRP A 279 4.11 0.53 -7.95
CA TRP A 279 3.49 0.28 -6.66
C TRP A 279 4.52 0.29 -5.50
N LEU A 280 5.71 -0.27 -5.70
CA LEU A 280 6.79 -0.23 -4.69
C LEU A 280 7.30 1.20 -4.47
N GLU A 281 7.50 1.98 -5.54
CA GLU A 281 7.92 3.39 -5.46
C GLU A 281 6.90 4.22 -4.68
N ASP A 282 5.61 4.07 -5.00
CA ASP A 282 4.51 4.73 -4.29
C ASP A 282 4.44 4.30 -2.81
N ALA A 283 4.60 3.01 -2.52
CA ALA A 283 4.60 2.50 -1.16
C ALA A 283 5.76 3.09 -0.33
N ILE A 284 6.96 3.21 -0.93
CA ILE A 284 8.13 3.83 -0.29
C ILE A 284 7.89 5.31 -0.05
N ALA A 285 7.36 6.04 -1.03
CA ALA A 285 7.02 7.45 -0.89
C ALA A 285 5.98 7.66 0.23
N GLY A 286 4.96 6.82 0.30
CA GLY A 286 3.95 6.83 1.36
C GLY A 286 4.54 6.55 2.75
N GLN A 287 5.48 5.59 2.86
CA GLN A 287 6.19 5.33 4.12
C GLN A 287 7.08 6.49 4.54
N PHE A 288 7.75 7.14 3.58
CA PHE A 288 8.55 8.34 3.84
C PHE A 288 7.67 9.48 4.36
N GLU A 289 6.54 9.76 3.69
CA GLU A 289 5.60 10.78 4.15
C GLU A 289 5.08 10.47 5.56
N ARG A 290 4.72 9.20 5.82
CA ARG A 290 4.29 8.76 7.14
C ARG A 290 5.38 8.95 8.20
N ALA A 291 6.64 8.68 7.89
CA ALA A 291 7.78 8.94 8.77
C ALA A 291 7.90 10.43 9.12
N VAL A 292 7.74 11.30 8.12
CA VAL A 292 7.73 12.77 8.29
C VAL A 292 6.58 13.19 9.21
N GLN A 293 5.37 12.68 9.01
CA GLN A 293 4.24 13.01 9.87
C GLN A 293 4.42 12.48 11.29
N ALA A 294 4.89 11.24 11.46
CA ALA A 294 5.19 10.66 12.77
C ALA A 294 6.23 11.51 13.52
N GLY A 295 7.30 11.92 12.84
CA GLY A 295 8.29 12.85 13.40
C GLY A 295 7.67 14.19 13.81
N ARG A 296 6.78 14.77 13.00
CA ARG A 296 6.06 16.01 13.36
C ARG A 296 5.17 15.83 14.60
N VAL A 297 4.47 14.71 14.71
CA VAL A 297 3.64 14.35 15.87
C VAL A 297 4.48 14.29 17.15
N VAL A 298 5.57 13.53 17.13
CA VAL A 298 6.49 13.42 18.28
C VAL A 298 7.04 14.78 18.66
N TRP A 299 7.48 15.57 17.67
CA TRP A 299 7.99 16.92 17.89
C TRP A 299 6.94 17.83 18.52
N SER A 300 5.71 17.84 18.02
CA SER A 300 4.63 18.67 18.57
C SER A 300 4.26 18.27 19.99
N ALA A 301 4.24 16.97 20.30
CA ALA A 301 3.97 16.47 21.65
C ALA A 301 5.07 16.91 22.62
N CYS A 302 6.35 16.73 22.28
CA CYS A 302 7.47 17.22 23.09
C CYS A 302 7.38 18.73 23.31
N ARG A 303 7.09 19.48 22.25
CA ARG A 303 6.98 20.94 22.31
C ARG A 303 5.84 21.39 23.21
N GLN A 304 4.68 20.71 23.15
CA GLN A 304 3.52 21.02 23.98
C GLN A 304 3.83 20.80 25.46
N GLU A 305 4.40 19.66 25.81
CA GLU A 305 4.66 19.28 27.21
C GLU A 305 5.80 20.08 27.86
N LEU A 306 6.82 20.45 27.08
CA LEU A 306 7.96 21.25 27.55
C LEU A 306 7.73 22.76 27.45
N ARG A 307 6.59 23.23 26.92
CA ARG A 307 6.31 24.67 26.81
C ARG A 307 6.05 25.30 28.17
N ASP A 308 6.51 26.53 28.36
CA ASP A 308 6.04 27.34 29.48
C ASP A 308 4.61 27.88 29.16
N PRO A 309 3.59 27.57 29.98
CA PRO A 309 2.22 28.06 29.77
C PRO A 309 2.12 29.59 29.82
N GLN A 310 2.98 30.25 30.61
CA GLN A 310 2.98 31.70 30.78
C GLN A 310 3.76 32.40 29.66
N HIS A 311 4.74 31.70 29.08
CA HIS A 311 5.62 32.23 28.04
C HIS A 311 5.70 31.25 26.86
N PRO A 312 4.79 31.36 25.88
CA PRO A 312 4.65 30.39 24.80
C PRO A 312 5.89 30.27 23.89
N HIS A 313 6.86 31.17 23.99
CA HIS A 313 8.10 31.09 23.21
C HIS A 313 9.22 30.37 23.97
N ARG A 314 8.98 29.94 25.21
CA ARG A 314 9.99 29.41 26.12
C ARG A 314 9.77 27.92 26.43
N TYR A 315 10.89 27.25 26.68
CA TYR A 315 10.93 25.85 27.08
C TYR A 315 11.29 25.72 28.56
N ARG A 316 10.60 24.82 29.25
CA ARG A 316 10.93 24.40 30.60
C ARG A 316 12.14 23.45 30.54
N ILE A 317 13.06 23.63 31.48
CA ILE A 317 14.27 22.81 31.58
C ILE A 317 13.93 21.59 32.44
N GLN A 318 14.32 20.40 31.98
CA GLN A 318 14.30 19.23 32.85
C GLN A 318 15.32 19.44 33.96
N ALA A 319 14.88 19.27 35.21
CA ALA A 319 15.77 19.24 36.36
C ALA A 319 16.62 17.95 36.34
N SER A 320 17.66 17.92 35.51
CA SER A 320 18.57 16.79 35.41
C SER A 320 19.59 16.77 36.55
N ALA A 321 20.08 15.58 36.86
CA ALA A 321 21.11 15.39 37.89
C ALA A 321 22.38 16.21 37.58
N THR A 322 22.75 16.25 36.30
CA THR A 322 23.88 17.00 35.76
C THR A 322 23.71 18.50 36.00
N VAL A 323 22.54 19.07 35.69
CA VAL A 323 22.25 20.50 35.89
C VAL A 323 22.29 20.85 37.38
N ALA A 324 21.71 20.01 38.24
CA ALA A 324 21.73 20.21 39.69
C ALA A 324 23.14 20.15 40.27
N GLN A 325 23.95 19.18 39.84
CA GLN A 325 25.35 19.05 40.25
C GLN A 325 26.17 20.24 39.79
N GLN A 326 26.02 20.65 38.53
CA GLN A 326 26.73 21.78 37.96
C GLN A 326 26.39 23.07 38.71
N TYR A 327 25.11 23.34 38.95
CA TYR A 327 24.66 24.48 39.75
C TYR A 327 25.26 24.46 41.15
N SER A 328 25.19 23.32 41.85
CA SER A 328 25.74 23.21 43.21
C SER A 328 27.25 23.45 43.26
N MET A 329 28.01 22.90 42.31
CA MET A 329 29.45 23.13 42.19
C MET A 329 29.76 24.60 41.95
N THR A 330 29.05 25.24 41.02
CA THR A 330 29.26 26.66 40.69
C THR A 330 28.87 27.57 41.85
N LEU A 331 27.77 27.28 42.55
CA LEU A 331 27.34 28.02 43.74
C LEU A 331 28.39 27.97 44.85
N ARG A 332 29.02 26.81 45.07
CA ARG A 332 30.10 26.63 46.05
C ARG A 332 31.37 27.38 45.65
N ASN A 333 31.74 27.32 44.38
CA ASN A 333 32.96 27.95 43.87
C ASN A 333 32.88 29.49 43.92
N THR A 334 31.69 30.03 43.72
CA THR A 334 31.41 31.48 43.73
C THR A 334 31.15 32.06 45.12
N ALA A 335 31.03 31.22 46.16
CA ALA A 335 30.79 31.69 47.52
C ALA A 335 31.94 32.55 48.07
N PRO A 336 31.65 33.52 48.96
CA PRO A 336 32.67 34.29 49.68
C PRO A 336 33.66 33.39 50.42
N GLY A 337 34.92 33.81 50.53
CA GLY A 337 36.01 32.95 51.04
C GLY A 337 35.74 32.26 52.38
N TYR A 338 35.10 32.96 53.34
CA TYR A 338 34.74 32.40 54.65
C TYR A 338 33.64 31.33 54.56
N LEU A 339 32.72 31.45 53.61
CA LEU A 339 31.65 30.48 53.34
C LEU A 339 32.19 29.29 52.54
N ARG A 340 33.14 29.52 51.63
CA ARG A 340 33.69 28.49 50.75
C ARG A 340 34.30 27.33 51.53
N TRP A 341 34.91 27.58 52.69
CA TRP A 341 35.44 26.54 53.58
C TRP A 341 34.34 25.71 54.24
N ALA A 342 33.30 26.35 54.79
CA ALA A 342 32.14 25.67 55.35
C ALA A 342 31.41 24.83 54.28
N LEU A 343 31.27 25.38 53.07
CA LEU A 343 30.70 24.68 51.92
C LEU A 343 31.62 23.59 51.37
N LYS A 344 32.92 23.65 51.63
CA LYS A 344 33.88 22.63 51.20
C LYS A 344 33.98 21.43 52.14
N ALA A 345 33.80 21.64 53.44
CA ALA A 345 33.94 20.60 54.46
C ALA A 345 32.79 19.59 54.48
N MET A 346 31.63 19.96 53.93
CA MET A 346 30.51 19.06 53.69
C MET A 346 30.47 18.82 52.17
N ASP A 347 30.59 17.59 51.69
CA ASP A 347 30.39 17.26 50.26
C ASP A 347 28.96 16.71 50.07
N PRO A 348 27.94 17.58 50.16
CA PRO A 348 26.60 17.21 50.60
C PRO A 348 25.80 16.64 49.44
N VAL A 349 26.13 17.04 48.21
CA VAL A 349 25.54 16.54 46.98
C VAL A 349 26.04 15.13 46.73
N GLN A 350 27.35 14.88 46.82
CA GLN A 350 27.88 13.53 46.63
C GLN A 350 27.39 12.57 47.73
N TRP A 351 27.34 13.02 48.99
CA TRP A 351 26.74 12.27 50.09
C TRP A 351 25.24 12.03 49.90
N ALA A 352 24.46 13.05 49.49
CA ALA A 352 23.03 12.89 49.25
C ALA A 352 22.73 12.02 48.02
N TYR A 353 23.52 12.10 46.96
CA TYR A 353 23.44 11.19 45.81
C TYR A 353 23.81 9.76 46.19
N GLN A 354 24.82 9.54 47.03
CA GLN A 354 25.14 8.20 47.56
C GLN A 354 23.97 7.65 48.39
N GLN A 355 23.34 8.48 49.23
CA GLN A 355 22.18 8.07 50.01
C GLN A 355 20.93 7.82 49.13
N ILE A 356 20.70 8.63 48.09
CA ILE A 356 19.63 8.43 47.11
C ILE A 356 19.87 7.16 46.29
N GLY A 357 21.09 6.94 45.79
CA GLY A 357 21.44 5.74 45.03
C GLY A 357 21.30 4.47 45.87
N GLN A 358 21.69 4.52 47.15
CA GLN A 358 21.44 3.43 48.11
C GLN A 358 19.95 3.23 48.39
N MET A 359 19.15 4.30 48.45
CA MET A 359 17.68 4.20 48.55
C MET A 359 17.03 3.65 47.28
N ALA A 360 17.50 4.01 46.10
CA ALA A 360 17.00 3.53 44.81
C ALA A 360 17.24 2.02 44.65
N GLY A 361 18.46 1.55 44.96
CA GLY A 361 18.78 0.12 44.96
C GLY A 361 17.98 -0.67 45.98
N THR A 362 17.78 -0.14 47.20
CA THR A 362 16.98 -0.80 48.24
C THR A 362 15.46 -0.72 48.02
N MET A 363 14.96 0.29 47.29
CA MET A 363 13.55 0.38 46.88
C MET A 363 13.22 -0.61 45.76
N GLN A 364 14.08 -0.78 44.74
CA GLN A 364 13.88 -1.79 43.70
C GLN A 364 13.85 -3.22 44.25
N GLU A 365 14.68 -3.53 45.26
CA GLU A 365 14.66 -4.84 45.92
C GLU A 365 13.45 -5.04 46.87
N ARG A 366 12.97 -3.98 47.54
CA ARG A 366 11.94 -4.09 48.59
C ARG A 366 10.51 -3.77 48.14
N VAL A 367 10.28 -3.16 46.98
CA VAL A 367 8.93 -3.05 46.39
C VAL A 367 8.39 -4.43 45.98
N LYS A 368 9.26 -5.43 45.75
CA LYS A 368 8.87 -6.84 45.57
C LYS A 368 8.41 -7.54 46.85
N VAL A 369 8.65 -6.96 48.04
CA VAL A 369 8.33 -7.56 49.33
C VAL A 369 7.64 -6.49 50.18
N GLY A 370 6.31 -6.39 50.10
CA GLY A 370 5.45 -5.30 50.60
C GLY A 370 5.67 -4.82 52.05
N GLY A 371 6.80 -4.17 52.31
CA GLY A 371 7.21 -3.66 53.62
C GLY A 371 7.08 -2.15 53.72
N TRP A 372 6.49 -1.68 54.82
CA TRP A 372 6.35 -0.27 55.16
C TRP A 372 7.71 0.43 55.29
N ILE A 373 7.92 1.48 54.50
CA ILE A 373 9.15 2.27 54.47
C ILE A 373 9.23 3.20 55.70
N ARG A 374 10.25 3.03 56.56
CA ARG A 374 10.62 4.02 57.58
C ARG A 374 11.36 5.18 56.91
N LYS A 375 10.64 6.26 56.58
CA LYS A 375 11.25 7.49 56.05
C LYS A 375 12.12 8.15 57.14
N PRO A 376 13.35 8.62 56.83
CA PRO A 376 14.23 9.22 57.82
C PRO A 376 13.70 10.58 58.31
N LYS A 377 14.04 10.97 59.56
CA LYS A 377 13.46 12.16 60.23
C LYS A 377 13.63 13.47 59.44
N TRP A 378 14.79 13.67 58.80
CA TRP A 378 15.05 14.85 57.96
C TRP A 378 14.07 14.97 56.78
N TRP A 379 13.52 13.85 56.30
CA TRP A 379 12.53 13.80 55.22
C TRP A 379 11.19 14.43 55.65
N SER A 380 10.79 14.21 56.90
CA SER A 380 9.59 14.83 57.46
C SER A 380 9.76 16.34 57.70
N GLU A 381 10.98 16.79 58.01
CA GLU A 381 11.29 18.21 58.17
C GLU A 381 11.33 18.96 56.82
N LEU A 382 11.76 18.29 55.76
CA LEU A 382 11.67 18.82 54.40
C LEU A 382 10.24 19.03 53.91
N ARG A 383 9.33 18.09 54.22
CA ARG A 383 7.91 18.25 53.90
C ARG A 383 7.24 19.38 54.70
N LYS A 384 7.66 19.60 55.94
CA LYS A 384 7.09 20.63 56.84
C LYS A 384 7.48 22.05 56.45
N ASN A 385 8.67 22.23 55.86
CA ASN A 385 9.17 23.53 55.41
C ASN A 385 9.07 23.71 53.88
N LYS A 386 8.10 23.05 53.22
CA LYS A 386 7.91 23.21 51.77
C LYS A 386 7.75 24.71 51.45
N PRO A 387 8.69 25.34 50.73
CA PRO A 387 8.30 26.46 49.92
C PRO A 387 7.18 25.95 48.99
N PRO A 388 6.22 26.78 48.56
CA PRO A 388 5.34 26.40 47.46
C PRO A 388 6.27 25.99 46.33
N VAL A 389 6.38 24.68 46.07
CA VAL A 389 7.12 24.20 44.91
C VAL A 389 6.28 24.74 43.77
N PRO A 390 6.83 25.66 42.96
CA PRO A 390 6.13 26.09 41.76
C PRO A 390 5.73 24.84 40.98
N GLU A 391 4.56 24.82 40.35
CA GLU A 391 3.97 23.67 39.68
C GLU A 391 4.93 23.07 38.63
N ALA A 392 5.89 22.27 39.08
CA ALA A 392 6.81 21.55 38.23
C ALA A 392 5.93 20.60 37.42
N ASN A 393 5.99 20.74 36.10
CA ASN A 393 5.21 19.88 35.23
C ASN A 393 5.85 18.51 35.25
N VAL A 394 5.14 17.56 35.82
CA VAL A 394 5.58 16.18 35.95
C VAL A 394 5.03 15.47 34.71
N ILE A 395 5.83 15.42 33.65
CA ILE A 395 5.41 14.79 32.40
C ILE A 395 5.51 13.28 32.59
N ARG A 396 4.38 12.59 32.48
CA ARG A 396 4.29 11.13 32.52
C ARG A 396 4.29 10.54 31.11
N PRO A 397 4.69 9.26 30.94
CA PRO A 397 4.64 8.59 29.65
C PRO A 397 3.22 8.61 29.04
N GLU A 398 2.19 8.42 29.86
CA GLU A 398 0.79 8.41 29.41
C GLU A 398 0.33 9.79 28.93
N GLU A 399 0.80 10.86 29.56
CA GLU A 399 0.48 12.24 29.16
C GLU A 399 1.16 12.57 27.84
N LEU A 400 2.42 12.18 27.66
CA LEU A 400 3.12 12.39 26.39
C LEU A 400 2.51 11.55 25.27
N VAL A 401 2.07 10.33 25.56
CA VAL A 401 1.31 9.51 24.62
C VAL A 401 -0.03 10.16 24.26
N SER A 402 -0.76 10.70 25.24
CA SER A 402 -2.00 11.46 24.97
C SER A 402 -1.73 12.66 24.07
N ALA A 403 -0.67 13.42 24.35
CA ALA A 403 -0.27 14.55 23.51
C ALA A 403 0.13 14.12 22.09
N MET A 404 0.80 12.97 21.94
CA MET A 404 1.07 12.38 20.62
C MET A 404 -0.21 12.01 19.88
N ARG A 405 -1.19 11.39 20.56
CA ARG A 405 -2.49 11.03 19.96
C ARG A 405 -3.28 12.27 19.55
N ASP A 406 -3.30 13.30 20.38
CA ASP A 406 -3.98 14.57 20.08
C ASP A 406 -3.32 15.30 18.89
N ALA A 407 -2.00 15.17 18.75
CA ALA A 407 -1.25 15.71 17.63
C ALA A 407 -1.37 14.89 16.34
N ASP A 408 -1.66 13.58 16.43
CA ASP A 408 -1.70 12.67 15.28
C ASP A 408 -2.98 12.76 14.46
N ARG A 409 -3.16 13.89 13.76
CA ARG A 409 -4.30 14.11 12.87
C ARG A 409 -4.32 13.22 11.64
N THR A 410 -3.17 12.66 11.27
CA THR A 410 -2.97 11.88 10.05
C THR A 410 -3.02 10.37 10.28
N GLY A 411 -3.06 9.92 11.53
CA GLY A 411 -2.97 8.49 11.88
C GLY A 411 -1.58 7.90 11.59
N ALA A 412 -0.52 8.71 11.65
CA ALA A 412 0.85 8.27 11.37
C ALA A 412 1.32 7.21 12.39
N LEU A 413 0.80 7.26 13.62
CA LEU A 413 1.05 6.32 14.71
C LEU A 413 -0.10 5.33 14.92
N ALA A 414 -1.02 5.17 13.95
CA ALA A 414 -2.21 4.32 14.11
C ALA A 414 -1.89 2.83 14.34
N GLU A 415 -0.74 2.36 13.86
CA GLU A 415 -0.30 0.95 14.04
C GLU A 415 0.28 0.66 15.42
N TYR A 416 0.63 1.69 16.20
CA TYR A 416 1.08 1.48 17.57
C TYR A 416 -0.13 1.26 18.46
N ASP A 417 -0.15 0.16 19.18
CA ASP A 417 -1.07 0.00 20.31
C ASP A 417 -0.66 0.95 21.45
N ASP A 418 -1.64 1.46 22.20
CA ASP A 418 -1.38 2.41 23.28
C ASP A 418 -0.47 1.82 24.37
N SER A 419 -0.58 0.52 24.65
CA SER A 419 0.27 -0.13 25.65
C SER A 419 1.74 -0.17 25.22
N LEU A 420 1.98 -0.48 23.94
CA LEU A 420 3.31 -0.50 23.36
C LEU A 420 3.88 0.92 23.25
N LEU A 421 3.04 1.90 22.89
CA LEU A 421 3.44 3.29 22.79
C LEU A 421 3.88 3.84 24.16
N VAL A 422 3.10 3.58 25.22
CA VAL A 422 3.47 3.95 26.61
C VAL A 422 4.75 3.25 27.04
N GLN A 423 4.93 1.97 26.72
CA GLN A 423 6.16 1.24 27.05
C GLN A 423 7.39 1.83 26.35
N SER A 424 7.28 2.15 25.06
CA SER A 424 8.36 2.74 24.27
C SER A 424 8.71 4.15 24.72
N VAL A 425 7.69 4.97 25.00
CA VAL A 425 7.86 6.32 25.56
C VAL A 425 8.49 6.28 26.94
N SER A 426 8.06 5.37 27.81
CA SER A 426 8.65 5.20 29.15
C SER A 426 10.14 4.85 29.07
N ALA A 427 10.51 3.88 28.20
CA ALA A 427 11.91 3.53 27.96
C ALA A 427 12.72 4.70 27.38
N ALA A 428 12.11 5.50 26.49
CA ALA A 428 12.73 6.69 25.93
C ALA A 428 13.00 7.77 27.00
N MET A 429 12.03 8.02 27.89
CA MET A 429 12.17 9.00 28.97
C MET A 429 13.20 8.57 30.02
N GLU A 430 13.28 7.28 30.33
CA GLU A 430 14.32 6.72 31.19
C GLU A 430 15.71 6.94 30.58
N ARG A 431 15.88 6.59 29.30
CA ARG A 431 17.13 6.79 28.57
C ARG A 431 17.51 8.27 28.49
N PHE A 432 16.57 9.15 28.18
CA PHE A 432 16.79 10.59 28.15
C PHE A 432 17.30 11.10 29.50
N THR A 433 16.67 10.68 30.60
CA THR A 433 17.08 11.07 31.97
C THR A 433 18.48 10.57 32.34
N GLN A 434 18.89 9.41 31.82
CA GLN A 434 20.21 8.82 32.08
C GLN A 434 21.32 9.43 31.20
N GLN A 435 21.00 9.74 29.95
CA GLN A 435 22.00 10.06 28.91
C GLN A 435 22.06 11.54 28.53
N ASP A 436 21.11 12.40 28.95
CA ASP A 436 21.12 13.82 28.57
C ASP A 436 22.41 14.52 29.05
N PRO A 437 23.32 14.90 28.12
CA PRO A 437 24.59 15.50 28.48
C PRO A 437 24.46 17.02 28.64
N THR A 438 23.26 17.57 28.53
CA THR A 438 23.03 19.01 28.49
C THR A 438 23.48 19.67 29.79
N LYS A 439 24.32 20.70 29.64
CA LYS A 439 24.89 21.49 30.73
C LYS A 439 24.45 22.94 30.59
N LEU A 440 24.32 23.63 31.71
CA LEU A 440 24.17 25.09 31.70
C LEU A 440 25.48 25.72 31.22
N PRO A 441 25.45 26.86 30.51
CA PRO A 441 26.68 27.58 30.17
C PRO A 441 27.43 27.99 31.44
N ALA A 442 28.70 27.58 31.55
CA ALA A 442 29.46 27.68 32.79
C ALA A 442 29.68 29.14 33.24
N ASP A 443 30.03 30.01 32.30
CA ASP A 443 30.32 31.43 32.57
C ASP A 443 29.09 32.17 33.08
N GLU A 444 27.93 31.90 32.47
CA GLU A 444 26.67 32.52 32.85
C GLU A 444 26.19 32.02 34.20
N LEU A 445 26.23 30.70 34.40
CA LEU A 445 25.91 30.07 35.68
C LEU A 445 26.78 30.64 36.81
N GLU A 446 28.06 30.90 36.53
CA GLU A 446 28.98 31.52 37.48
C GLU A 446 28.57 32.96 37.80
N SER A 447 28.24 33.75 36.78
CA SER A 447 27.75 35.13 36.96
C SER A 447 26.51 35.18 37.85
N TRP A 448 25.57 34.24 37.66
CA TRP A 448 24.33 34.17 38.42
C TRP A 448 24.59 33.78 39.88
N CYS A 449 25.47 32.81 40.10
CA CYS A 449 25.81 32.39 41.46
C CYS A 449 26.54 33.50 42.23
N ARG A 450 27.40 34.28 41.58
CA ARG A 450 28.04 35.47 42.19
C ARG A 450 27.00 36.53 42.55
N ALA A 451 26.11 36.88 41.63
CA ALA A 451 25.05 37.85 41.88
C ALA A 451 24.10 37.39 43.01
N TYR A 452 23.81 36.09 43.11
CA TYR A 452 23.09 35.52 44.24
C TYR A 452 23.78 35.81 45.56
N TRP A 453 25.08 35.50 45.67
CA TRP A 453 25.82 35.80 46.89
C TRP A 453 25.79 37.30 47.19
N ASP A 454 25.95 38.17 46.21
CA ASP A 454 25.94 39.62 46.42
C ASP A 454 24.59 40.14 46.91
N SER A 455 23.48 39.55 46.47
CA SER A 455 22.13 39.93 46.91
C SER A 455 21.80 39.60 48.39
N ILE A 456 22.57 38.71 49.03
CA ILE A 456 22.30 38.26 50.39
C ILE A 456 23.02 39.16 51.40
N SER A 457 22.27 39.71 52.36
CA SER A 457 22.86 40.51 53.46
C SER A 457 23.83 39.69 54.31
N GLY A 458 24.87 40.33 54.85
CA GLY A 458 25.94 39.65 55.60
C GLY A 458 25.43 38.77 56.76
N MET A 459 24.39 39.23 57.47
CA MET A 459 23.78 38.44 58.56
C MET A 459 23.04 37.19 58.05
N LYS A 460 22.44 37.26 56.84
CA LYS A 460 21.80 36.11 56.20
C LYS A 460 22.84 35.13 55.66
N LYS A 461 23.96 35.61 55.11
CA LYS A 461 25.11 34.79 54.69
C LYS A 461 25.65 33.94 55.84
N LEU A 462 25.76 34.52 57.04
CA LEU A 462 26.21 33.81 58.24
C LEU A 462 25.20 32.74 58.70
N LYS A 463 23.89 33.05 58.66
CA LYS A 463 22.82 32.07 58.96
C LYS A 463 22.77 30.92 57.94
N ILE A 464 23.09 31.20 56.68
CA ILE A 464 23.20 30.18 55.61
C ILE A 464 24.42 29.29 55.87
N ALA A 465 25.57 29.85 56.27
CA ALA A 465 26.75 29.09 56.69
C ALA A 465 26.48 28.15 57.89
N ALA A 466 25.60 28.56 58.81
CA ALA A 466 25.24 27.78 59.98
C ALA A 466 24.18 26.69 59.69
N LYS A 467 23.49 26.73 58.54
CA LYS A 467 22.55 25.68 58.14
C LYS A 467 23.31 24.56 57.43
N PRO A 468 23.00 23.28 57.71
CA PRO A 468 23.52 22.19 56.90
C PRO A 468 23.10 22.40 55.44
N ILE A 469 24.05 22.31 54.52
CA ILE A 469 23.88 22.61 53.08
C ILE A 469 22.78 21.74 52.45
N VAL A 470 22.50 20.58 53.06
CA VAL A 470 21.35 19.73 52.72
C VAL A 470 20.04 20.51 52.70
N ILE A 471 19.87 21.56 53.53
CA ILE A 471 18.67 22.42 53.55
C ILE A 471 18.65 23.42 52.37
N LEU A 472 19.81 23.78 51.81
CA LEU A 472 19.92 24.64 50.62
C LEU A 472 19.78 23.83 49.33
N ALA A 473 20.30 22.60 49.31
CA ALA A 473 20.16 21.66 48.19
C ALA A 473 18.83 20.89 48.21
N ALA A 474 18.13 20.90 49.35
CA ALA A 474 16.86 20.25 49.60
C ALA A 474 15.79 20.46 48.53
N PRO A 475 15.61 21.66 47.95
CA PRO A 475 14.64 21.87 46.88
C PRO A 475 15.05 21.17 45.58
N MET A 476 16.34 21.18 45.22
CA MET A 476 16.87 20.42 44.07
C MET A 476 16.73 18.92 44.29
N LEU A 477 17.06 18.46 45.49
CA LEU A 477 16.81 17.09 45.92
C LEU A 477 15.34 16.73 45.83
N ALA A 478 14.43 17.60 46.27
CA ALA A 478 13.00 17.35 46.19
C ALA A 478 12.52 17.21 44.74
N VAL A 479 13.02 18.03 43.82
CA VAL A 479 12.70 17.92 42.37
C VAL A 479 13.29 16.66 41.75
N LEU A 480 14.55 16.31 42.07
CA LEU A 480 15.18 15.05 41.64
C LEU A 480 14.51 13.80 42.23
N MET A 481 13.80 13.96 43.36
CA MET A 481 13.09 12.87 44.04
C MET A 481 11.66 12.67 43.52
N ILE A 482 11.14 13.55 42.66
CA ILE A 482 9.79 13.44 42.07
C ILE A 482 9.57 12.06 41.41
N PRO A 483 10.48 11.52 40.59
CA PRO A 483 10.28 10.21 39.95
C PRO A 483 10.13 9.05 40.96
N PHE A 484 10.76 9.16 42.13
CA PHE A 484 10.70 8.15 43.19
C PHE A 484 9.40 8.19 43.99
N ASP A 485 8.82 9.37 44.19
CA ASP A 485 7.52 9.54 44.86
C ASP A 485 6.36 8.94 44.04
N PHE A 486 6.55 8.71 42.73
CA PHE A 486 5.59 8.04 41.83
C PHE A 486 5.90 6.56 41.57
N GLY A 487 6.75 5.92 42.38
CA GLY A 487 6.95 4.47 42.32
C GLY A 487 7.97 3.99 41.29
N GLY A 488 8.91 4.86 40.85
CA GLY A 488 9.99 4.49 39.94
C GLY A 488 9.59 4.45 38.47
N THR A 489 8.41 4.99 38.13
CA THR A 489 7.99 5.21 36.74
C THR A 489 8.87 6.29 36.10
N ALA A 490 9.23 6.12 34.82
CA ALA A 490 10.00 7.10 34.06
C ALA A 490 9.21 8.42 33.93
N VAL A 491 9.62 9.43 34.70
CA VAL A 491 8.93 10.71 34.81
C VAL A 491 9.92 11.82 34.55
N ILE A 492 9.54 12.79 33.70
CA ILE A 492 10.35 13.98 33.45
C ILE A 492 9.78 15.11 34.31
N ALA A 493 10.56 15.59 35.27
CA ALA A 493 10.24 16.80 36.01
C ALA A 493 10.78 18.02 35.25
N ALA A 494 9.89 18.76 34.59
CA ALA A 494 10.21 20.00 33.89
C ALA A 494 9.84 21.20 34.76
N ALA A 495 10.76 22.15 34.92
CA ALA A 495 10.54 23.40 35.64
C ALA A 495 11.12 24.57 34.85
N SER A 496 10.49 25.74 34.92
CA SER A 496 11.13 26.95 34.39
C SER A 496 12.33 27.32 35.26
N VAL A 497 13.32 28.05 34.72
CA VAL A 497 14.48 28.46 35.52
C VAL A 497 14.11 29.36 36.68
N LYS A 498 13.09 30.21 36.50
CA LYS A 498 12.53 31.00 37.59
C LYS A 498 11.95 30.10 38.67
N GLU A 499 11.24 29.04 38.30
CA GLU A 499 10.71 28.05 39.25
C GLU A 499 11.83 27.28 39.95
N LEU A 500 12.88 26.89 39.21
CA LEU A 500 14.05 26.19 39.71
C LEU A 500 14.84 27.09 40.69
N LEU A 501 15.03 28.37 40.36
CA LEU A 501 15.66 29.39 41.21
C LEU A 501 14.80 29.76 42.42
N ILE A 502 13.48 29.88 42.27
CA ILE A 502 12.56 30.10 43.39
C ILE A 502 12.59 28.90 44.33
N ALA A 503 12.55 27.68 43.79
CA ALA A 503 12.69 26.45 44.57
C ALA A 503 14.01 26.48 45.34
N LEU A 504 15.12 26.93 44.73
CA LEU A 504 16.42 27.13 45.36
C LEU A 504 16.47 28.25 46.42
N GLY A 505 15.36 28.94 46.72
CA GLY A 505 15.33 30.04 47.70
C GLY A 505 15.95 31.34 47.18
N VAL A 506 16.09 31.46 45.86
CA VAL A 506 16.73 32.56 45.13
C VAL A 506 15.68 33.57 44.63
N SER A 507 14.57 33.73 45.36
CA SER A 507 13.47 34.62 44.96
C SER A 507 13.87 36.10 44.85
N ALA A 508 14.97 36.52 45.49
CA ALA A 508 15.48 37.89 45.45
C ALA A 508 16.31 38.22 44.20
N VAL A 509 16.82 37.23 43.46
CA VAL A 509 17.74 37.46 42.33
C VAL A 509 17.01 37.87 41.05
N GLY A 510 15.77 37.41 40.86
CA GLY A 510 14.93 37.86 39.74
C GLY A 510 14.65 39.37 39.71
N VAL A 511 14.83 40.06 40.85
CA VAL A 511 14.68 41.52 40.95
C VAL A 511 16.04 42.25 40.93
N ALA A 512 17.12 41.60 41.38
CA ALA A 512 18.43 42.23 41.52
C ALA A 512 19.30 42.21 40.25
N LEU A 513 19.04 41.31 39.30
CA LEU A 513 19.92 41.10 38.14
C LEU A 513 19.64 41.98 36.92
N GLY A 514 18.61 42.82 36.90
CA GLY A 514 18.43 43.90 35.90
C GLY A 514 18.55 43.53 34.41
N GLY A 515 18.58 42.25 34.06
CA GLY A 515 18.92 41.73 32.74
C GLY A 515 18.29 40.37 32.55
N ASP A 516 16.96 40.38 32.41
CA ASP A 516 16.14 39.19 32.16
C ASP A 516 16.57 38.50 30.84
N ASP A 517 17.00 39.27 29.84
CA ASP A 517 17.20 38.79 28.46
C ASP A 517 18.39 37.85 28.27
N ALA A 518 19.54 38.10 28.91
CA ALA A 518 20.73 37.26 28.74
C ALA A 518 20.58 35.89 29.43
N LEU A 519 20.03 35.90 30.66
CA LEU A 519 19.71 34.68 31.39
C LEU A 519 18.62 33.88 30.68
N GLN A 520 17.68 34.56 30.02
CA GLN A 520 16.65 33.90 29.22
C GLN A 520 17.22 33.24 27.96
N LEU A 521 18.11 33.91 27.22
CA LEU A 521 18.68 33.38 25.97
C LEU A 521 19.47 32.07 26.18
N ALA A 522 20.30 32.00 27.22
CA ALA A 522 21.06 30.79 27.51
C ALA A 522 20.21 29.62 28.01
N VAL A 523 19.19 29.93 28.78
CA VAL A 523 18.21 28.96 29.30
C VAL A 523 17.35 28.41 28.17
N GLU A 524 16.97 29.27 27.22
CA GLU A 524 16.27 28.86 26.00
C GLU A 524 17.13 27.91 25.16
N GLY A 525 18.44 28.18 25.02
CA GLY A 525 19.36 27.26 24.33
C GLY A 525 19.45 25.87 24.97
N VAL A 526 19.49 25.82 26.30
CA VAL A 526 19.49 24.56 27.07
C VAL A 526 18.17 23.81 26.92
N GLY A 527 17.03 24.50 27.04
CA GLY A 527 15.71 23.91 26.85
C GLY A 527 15.50 23.36 25.42
N GLN A 528 15.98 24.08 24.41
CA GLN A 528 15.96 23.62 23.02
C GLN A 528 16.82 22.37 22.81
N GLN A 529 18.02 22.32 23.42
CA GLN A 529 18.89 21.13 23.36
C GLN A 529 18.23 19.92 24.03
N GLN A 530 17.64 20.10 25.21
CA GLN A 530 16.93 19.03 25.91
C GLN A 530 15.71 18.52 25.13
N MET A 531 14.93 19.42 24.52
CA MET A 531 13.82 19.04 23.64
C MET A 531 14.32 18.25 22.41
N SER A 532 15.42 18.68 21.78
CA SER A 532 16.03 17.98 20.64
C SER A 532 16.51 16.57 21.03
N ASN A 533 17.13 16.45 22.20
CA ASN A 533 17.57 15.17 22.77
C ASN A 533 16.39 14.24 23.10
N LEU A 534 15.33 14.75 23.74
CA LEU A 534 14.13 13.97 24.03
C LEU A 534 13.46 13.49 22.74
N PHE A 535 13.30 14.37 21.76
CA PHE A 535 12.78 14.02 20.43
C PHE A 535 13.59 12.90 19.78
N ALA A 536 14.92 12.99 19.79
CA ALA A 536 15.79 11.98 19.19
C ALA A 536 15.67 10.61 19.86
N VAL A 537 15.54 10.57 21.20
CA VAL A 537 15.38 9.31 21.94
C VAL A 537 13.98 8.71 21.72
N LEU A 538 12.94 9.53 21.60
CA LEU A 538 11.60 9.07 21.23
C LEU A 538 11.55 8.53 19.80
N CYS A 539 12.22 9.19 18.85
CA CYS A 539 12.37 8.68 17.49
C CYS A 539 13.01 7.29 17.47
N ASP A 540 14.12 7.09 18.18
CA ASP A 540 14.75 5.78 18.30
C ASP A 540 13.83 4.71 18.89
N ALA A 541 13.13 5.06 19.98
CA ALA A 541 12.24 4.14 20.67
C ALA A 541 11.03 3.76 19.83
N LEU A 542 10.61 4.62 18.90
CA LEU A 542 9.49 4.42 17.98
C LEU A 542 9.95 4.02 16.58
N CYS A 543 11.21 3.67 16.38
CA CYS A 543 11.77 3.35 15.06
C CYS A 543 11.52 4.45 14.00
N ILE A 544 11.30 5.70 14.42
CA ILE A 544 11.12 6.83 13.52
C ILE A 544 12.53 7.30 13.14
N PRO A 545 12.85 7.38 11.84
CA PRO A 545 14.16 7.86 11.39
C PRO A 545 14.43 9.24 11.97
N ARG A 546 15.54 9.38 12.68
CA ARG A 546 16.05 10.70 13.04
C ARG A 546 16.37 11.44 11.74
N ALA A 547 16.07 12.73 11.70
CA ALA A 547 16.47 13.58 10.59
C ALA A 547 17.99 13.70 10.55
N ALA A 548 18.67 12.75 9.89
CA ALA A 548 20.08 12.86 9.56
C ALA A 548 20.21 13.95 8.47
N GLY A 549 20.28 15.21 8.90
CA GLY A 549 20.95 16.27 8.16
C GLY A 549 20.21 16.98 7.03
N ARG A 550 19.22 16.45 6.29
CA ARG A 550 18.71 17.18 5.09
C ARG A 550 17.25 17.08 4.63
N GLN A 551 16.36 16.24 5.18
CA GLN A 551 15.04 16.04 4.52
C GLN A 551 13.79 16.06 5.41
N PHE A 552 13.93 16.08 6.73
CA PHE A 552 12.83 16.58 7.54
C PHE A 552 13.07 18.08 7.60
N GLU A 553 12.32 18.83 6.81
CA GLU A 553 12.08 20.22 7.16
C GLU A 553 11.59 20.18 8.60
N GLN A 554 12.47 20.54 9.55
CA GLN A 554 12.04 20.86 10.90
C GLN A 554 10.84 21.78 10.69
N PRO A 555 9.64 21.40 11.16
CA PRO A 555 8.42 22.10 10.80
C PRO A 555 8.69 23.57 11.03
N GLN A 556 8.76 24.35 9.94
CA GLN A 556 9.19 25.73 10.01
C GLN A 556 8.31 26.37 11.06
N LEU A 557 8.92 26.73 12.19
CA LEU A 557 8.23 27.47 13.22
C LEU A 557 7.69 28.69 12.48
N HIS A 558 6.37 28.82 12.34
CA HIS A 558 5.73 30.02 11.75
C HIS A 558 5.97 31.30 12.59
N THR A 559 7.03 31.31 13.40
CA THR A 559 7.63 32.47 14.04
C THR A 559 8.86 32.84 13.20
N PRO A 560 8.84 33.96 12.45
CA PRO A 560 9.89 34.38 11.50
C PRO A 560 11.31 34.58 12.07
N THR A 561 11.55 34.29 13.35
CA THR A 561 12.75 34.67 14.09
C THR A 561 13.38 33.53 14.91
N ALA A 562 12.80 32.33 14.92
CA ALA A 562 13.35 31.23 15.72
C ALA A 562 14.43 30.47 14.93
N ALA A 563 15.66 30.44 15.46
CA ALA A 563 16.72 29.59 14.95
C ALA A 563 16.28 28.11 14.93
N PRO A 564 16.77 27.30 13.97
CA PRO A 564 16.49 25.87 13.97
C PRO A 564 16.98 25.24 15.29
N PRO A 565 16.22 24.31 15.91
CA PRO A 565 16.68 23.61 17.10
C PRO A 565 18.04 22.95 16.87
N PRO A 566 18.90 22.94 17.90
CA PRO A 566 20.25 22.39 17.79
C PRO A 566 20.18 20.88 17.50
N PRO A 567 21.21 20.32 16.83
CA PRO A 567 21.27 18.89 16.59
C PRO A 567 21.29 18.11 17.93
N PRO A 568 20.66 16.93 17.98
CA PRO A 568 20.68 16.11 19.18
C PRO A 568 22.12 15.64 19.49
N THR A 569 22.48 15.64 20.77
CA THR A 569 23.81 15.23 21.26
C THR A 569 23.83 13.79 21.79
N ILE A 570 22.67 13.15 21.92
CA ILE A 570 22.55 11.74 22.30
C ILE A 570 22.75 10.86 21.07
N ASP A 571 23.64 9.86 21.16
CA ASP A 571 23.90 8.91 20.07
C ASP A 571 22.65 8.13 19.63
N PRO A 572 22.54 7.71 18.36
CA PRO A 572 21.44 6.85 17.91
C PRO A 572 21.55 5.44 18.49
N GLN A 573 20.47 4.93 19.08
CA GLN A 573 20.29 3.53 19.49
C GLN A 573 18.88 3.08 19.08
N PRO A 574 18.66 2.77 17.79
CA PRO A 574 17.36 2.32 17.32
C PRO A 574 16.98 1.00 17.98
N ARG A 575 15.70 0.85 18.32
CA ARG A 575 15.16 -0.40 18.87
C ARG A 575 14.51 -1.19 17.74
N GLU A 576 14.54 -2.52 17.82
CA GLU A 576 13.70 -3.35 16.96
C GLU A 576 12.32 -3.48 17.61
N LEU A 577 11.29 -2.97 16.95
CA LEU A 577 9.90 -3.14 17.37
C LEU A 577 9.12 -3.95 16.32
N PRO A 578 8.13 -4.76 16.74
CA PRO A 578 7.28 -5.50 15.80
C PRO A 578 6.45 -4.58 14.89
N CYS A 579 6.20 -3.34 15.33
CA CYS A 579 5.65 -2.26 14.52
C CYS A 579 6.59 -1.06 14.59
N GLY A 580 6.92 -0.50 13.43
CA GLY A 580 7.90 0.58 13.28
C GLY A 580 7.64 1.36 12.00
N VAL A 581 7.95 2.66 11.99
CA VAL A 581 7.91 3.44 10.75
C VAL A 581 9.26 3.28 10.03
N TYR A 582 9.40 2.16 9.34
CA TYR A 582 10.64 1.81 8.64
C TYR A 582 10.74 2.53 7.29
N LEU A 583 11.91 3.10 7.00
CA LEU A 583 12.23 3.58 5.66
C LEU A 583 12.79 2.44 4.83
N TRP A 584 12.01 2.05 3.84
CA TRP A 584 12.43 1.12 2.80
C TRP A 584 13.08 1.92 1.68
N HIS A 585 14.08 1.34 1.03
CA HIS A 585 14.63 1.87 -0.21
C HIS A 585 14.75 0.71 -1.20
N ILE A 586 14.53 1.01 -2.47
CA ILE A 586 14.82 0.06 -3.54
C ILE A 586 16.33 0.06 -3.73
N ASP A 587 16.94 -1.12 -3.76
CA ASP A 587 18.34 -1.24 -4.13
C ASP A 587 18.50 -0.88 -5.62
N ASN A 588 19.32 0.14 -5.89
CA ASN A 588 19.62 0.59 -7.26
C ASN A 588 20.20 -0.55 -8.12
N GLN A 589 20.93 -1.50 -7.53
CA GLN A 589 21.46 -2.66 -8.24
C GLN A 589 20.34 -3.62 -8.67
N TRP A 590 19.38 -3.88 -7.77
CA TRP A 590 18.22 -4.68 -8.09
C TRP A 590 17.38 -4.04 -9.19
N GLN A 591 17.16 -2.72 -9.13
CA GLN A 591 16.42 -1.99 -10.15
C GLN A 591 17.09 -2.08 -11.52
N ALA A 592 18.41 -1.86 -11.59
CA ALA A 592 19.16 -1.97 -12.83
C ALA A 592 19.15 -3.40 -13.39
N ALA A 593 19.23 -4.42 -12.52
CA ALA A 593 19.13 -5.82 -12.91
C ALA A 593 17.74 -6.15 -13.49
N LEU A 594 16.67 -5.72 -12.83
CA LEU A 594 15.30 -5.89 -13.30
C LEU A 594 15.10 -5.25 -14.68
N GLU A 595 15.51 -4.00 -14.86
CA GLU A 595 15.39 -3.30 -16.15
C GLU A 595 16.17 -4.00 -17.26
N SER A 596 17.37 -4.49 -16.95
CA SER A 596 18.18 -5.27 -17.90
C SER A 596 17.50 -6.58 -18.29
N GLU A 597 16.93 -7.33 -17.33
CA GLU A 597 16.21 -8.59 -17.60
C GLU A 597 14.93 -8.34 -18.40
N LEU A 598 14.13 -7.34 -18.03
CA LEU A 598 12.91 -6.98 -18.77
C LEU A 598 13.24 -6.55 -20.21
N HIS A 599 14.32 -5.79 -20.41
CA HIS A 599 14.80 -5.42 -21.74
C HIS A 599 15.28 -6.64 -22.53
N SER A 600 16.03 -7.54 -21.90
CA SER A 600 16.45 -8.81 -22.50
C SER A 600 15.26 -9.64 -22.98
N LEU A 601 14.21 -9.78 -22.17
CA LEU A 601 13.01 -10.53 -22.56
C LEU A 601 12.30 -9.95 -23.79
N LEU A 602 12.37 -8.62 -23.99
CA LEU A 602 11.80 -7.95 -25.15
C LEU A 602 12.69 -7.97 -26.39
N THR A 603 14.00 -8.15 -26.20
CA THR A 603 15.01 -8.05 -27.26
C THR A 603 15.67 -9.38 -27.63
N GLU A 604 15.40 -10.46 -26.89
CA GLU A 604 15.84 -11.80 -27.24
C GLU A 604 15.47 -12.07 -28.70
N PRO A 605 16.46 -12.26 -29.59
CA PRO A 605 16.19 -12.58 -30.98
C PRO A 605 15.51 -13.95 -31.07
N GLU A 606 14.47 -14.00 -31.90
CA GLU A 606 13.58 -15.15 -32.13
C GLU A 606 14.30 -16.49 -32.34
#